data_AF-A0A522RHJ9-F1
#
_entry.id   AF-A0A522RHJ9-F1
#
_cell.length_a   1.000
_cell.length_b   1.000
_cell.length_c   1.000
_cell.angle_alpha   90.00
_cell.angle_beta   90.00
_cell.angle_gamma   90.00
#
_symmetry.space_group_name_H-M   'P 1'
#
loop_
_entity.id
_entity.type
_entity.pdbx_description
1 polymer ?
#
loop_
_entity_poly.entity_id
_entity_poly.type
_entity_poly.pdbx_seq_one_letter_code
_entity_poly.pdbx_strand_id
1 'polypeptide(L)'
;HYGGVLNANRTYYLTRSQPPLLSAMMTAVLDDPASFPDAAAKQAWLARAYPLAVRNYEIWTRKQHLAGDTGLSRYFDYGHGPVIEAQNSDYYVGVIRWLLAHTSRNPGYLVKAPQHPDAAEAAKLKATSCDVTKSKVCAGDWLDGYRLTADYYLGDRAMRESGFDTDFHFGPWGGSTHHYAGTGLNSLLYRYERDLQDFAKELGKTTEAEHWANAAEARRKAIDKYLWHPDQGRYMDYDFIAGVASTDPYLTMFYPLWGGVASKQQAAALAKQLKLFEHRGGLAMSTRDTGAQWDAPFGWAPTNWIAVKGLEDYGFNNDARRISCKFTGTIDRSFANDHTIREKYNMALGNADVKITAGYKTNVIGFGWTNGVYLRMRHLIEAEGGCATTPEPRAAGAVH
;
A
#
# COMPACT_ATOMS: atom_id res chain seq x y z
N HIS A 1 20.35 12.18 -7.03
CA HIS A 1 20.67 13.09 -5.91
C HIS A 1 20.34 12.49 -4.55
N TYR A 2 19.15 11.90 -4.33
CA TYR A 2 18.72 11.45 -2.99
C TYR A 2 18.76 9.93 -2.76
N GLY A 3 19.46 9.18 -3.62
CA GLY A 3 19.50 7.71 -3.55
C GLY A 3 18.34 7.01 -4.28
N GLY A 4 17.12 7.56 -4.24
CA GLY A 4 15.96 7.04 -5.00
C GLY A 4 14.72 7.92 -4.87
N VAL A 5 13.55 7.37 -5.16
CA VAL A 5 12.27 8.09 -5.10
C VAL A 5 11.90 8.33 -3.63
N LEU A 6 11.66 9.59 -3.28
CA LEU A 6 11.23 9.99 -1.94
C LEU A 6 9.71 9.93 -1.83
N ASN A 7 9.18 9.77 -0.61
CA ASN A 7 7.74 9.90 -0.34
C ASN A 7 7.16 11.21 -0.94
N ALA A 8 7.80 12.33 -0.66
CA ALA A 8 7.66 13.57 -1.43
C ALA A 8 8.97 14.38 -1.38
N ASN A 9 9.08 15.40 -2.22
CA ASN A 9 10.28 16.24 -2.34
C ASN A 9 10.42 17.28 -1.21
N ARG A 10 10.37 16.84 0.05
CA ARG A 10 10.60 17.67 1.25
C ARG A 10 11.70 17.08 2.12
N THR A 11 12.40 17.94 2.85
CA THR A 11 13.59 17.56 3.65
C THR A 11 13.29 16.48 4.69
N TYR A 12 12.12 16.49 5.31
CA TYR A 12 11.71 15.48 6.30
C TYR A 12 11.31 14.11 5.70
N TYR A 13 11.27 14.01 4.36
CA TYR A 13 11.05 12.74 3.64
C TYR A 13 12.34 12.14 3.08
N LEU A 14 13.52 12.73 3.35
CA LEU A 14 14.80 12.20 2.89
C LEU A 14 15.14 10.80 3.43
N THR A 15 14.39 10.31 4.43
CA THR A 15 14.64 9.03 5.09
C THR A 15 13.66 7.92 4.68
N ARG A 16 12.67 8.20 3.82
CA ARG A 16 11.67 7.20 3.38
C ARG A 16 11.25 7.37 1.93
N SER A 17 10.88 6.25 1.33
CA SER A 17 10.33 6.16 -0.02
C SER A 17 8.79 6.06 0.00
N GLN A 18 8.23 5.48 -1.05
CA GLN A 18 6.83 5.06 -1.20
C GLN A 18 6.76 3.83 -2.13
N PRO A 19 5.63 3.10 -2.23
CA PRO A 19 5.53 1.89 -3.05
C PRO A 19 6.14 2.04 -4.45
N PRO A 20 7.08 1.17 -4.86
CA PRO A 20 7.91 1.41 -6.04
C PRO A 20 7.18 1.11 -7.35
N LEU A 21 6.73 2.18 -8.03
CA LEU A 21 6.06 2.10 -9.33
C LEU A 21 6.90 2.65 -10.49
N LEU A 22 8.16 3.06 -10.24
CA LEU A 22 8.99 3.75 -11.24
C LEU A 22 9.21 2.92 -12.51
N SER A 23 9.47 1.62 -12.40
CA SER A 23 9.67 0.76 -13.59
C SER A 23 8.40 0.65 -14.44
N ALA A 24 7.23 0.53 -13.82
CA ALA A 24 5.95 0.49 -14.51
C ALA A 24 5.62 1.85 -15.16
N MET A 25 5.97 2.96 -14.50
CA MET A 25 5.88 4.30 -15.10
C MET A 25 6.79 4.44 -16.31
N MET A 26 8.03 3.94 -16.23
CA MET A 26 8.95 3.93 -17.37
C MET A 26 8.42 3.07 -18.51
N THR A 27 7.90 1.89 -18.21
CA THR A 27 7.25 1.00 -19.19
C THR A 27 6.11 1.73 -19.90
N ALA A 28 5.23 2.41 -19.16
CA ALA A 28 4.14 3.19 -19.74
C ALA A 28 4.61 4.31 -20.69
N VAL A 29 5.73 4.98 -20.37
CA VAL A 29 6.34 6.00 -21.25
C VAL A 29 6.95 5.34 -22.50
N LEU A 30 7.59 4.18 -22.35
CA LEU A 30 8.20 3.45 -23.48
C LEU A 30 7.15 2.85 -24.43
N ASP A 31 5.99 2.45 -23.91
CA ASP A 31 4.91 1.84 -24.67
C ASP A 31 4.03 2.87 -25.39
N ASP A 32 4.03 4.13 -24.93
CA ASP A 32 3.27 5.19 -25.60
C ASP A 32 4.02 5.69 -26.85
N PRO A 33 3.49 5.46 -28.06
CA PRO A 33 4.13 5.87 -29.31
C PRO A 33 4.29 7.39 -29.45
N ALA A 34 3.58 8.19 -28.66
CA ALA A 34 3.69 9.65 -28.65
C ALA A 34 4.81 10.18 -27.75
N SER A 35 5.42 9.34 -26.89
CA SER A 35 6.43 9.79 -25.92
C SER A 35 7.77 10.18 -26.56
N PHE A 36 8.09 9.63 -27.74
CA PHE A 36 9.37 9.84 -28.39
C PHE A 36 9.18 10.13 -29.88
N PRO A 37 10.00 11.02 -30.47
CA PRO A 37 9.90 11.34 -31.89
C PRO A 37 10.32 10.18 -32.81
N ASP A 38 11.24 9.32 -32.34
CA ASP A 38 11.71 8.14 -33.07
C ASP A 38 12.32 7.09 -32.12
N ALA A 39 12.69 5.93 -32.68
CA ALA A 39 13.28 4.83 -31.93
C ALA A 39 14.66 5.16 -31.34
N ALA A 40 15.45 6.04 -31.97
CA ALA A 40 16.76 6.41 -31.46
C ALA A 40 16.64 7.29 -30.20
N ALA A 41 15.68 8.23 -30.18
CA ALA A 41 15.36 9.04 -29.02
C ALA A 41 14.83 8.19 -27.86
N LYS A 42 13.95 7.21 -28.14
CA LYS A 42 13.48 6.23 -27.16
C LYS A 42 14.66 5.45 -26.55
N GLN A 43 15.53 4.90 -27.39
CA GLN A 43 16.70 4.13 -26.96
C GLN A 43 17.66 4.98 -26.10
N ALA A 44 17.94 6.22 -26.52
CA ALA A 44 18.80 7.14 -25.79
C ALA A 44 18.22 7.52 -24.42
N TRP A 45 16.91 7.73 -24.35
CA TRP A 45 16.21 7.97 -23.09
C TRP A 45 16.31 6.77 -22.15
N LEU A 46 16.04 5.56 -22.66
CA LEU A 46 16.11 4.33 -21.87
C LEU A 46 17.54 4.09 -21.35
N ALA A 47 18.56 4.29 -22.20
CA ALA A 47 19.96 4.14 -21.81
C ALA A 47 20.34 5.09 -20.65
N ARG A 48 19.77 6.30 -20.63
CA ARG A 48 19.96 7.27 -19.53
C ARG A 48 19.14 6.93 -18.29
N ALA A 49 17.91 6.45 -18.45
CA ALA A 49 16.97 6.20 -17.36
C ALA A 49 17.25 4.87 -16.63
N TYR A 50 17.64 3.82 -17.35
CA TYR A 50 17.90 2.48 -16.80
C TYR A 50 18.80 2.47 -15.55
N PRO A 51 20.01 3.08 -15.52
CA PRO A 51 20.84 3.07 -14.31
C PRO A 51 20.21 3.81 -13.12
N LEU A 52 19.28 4.74 -13.35
CA LEU A 52 18.52 5.40 -12.28
C LEU A 52 17.43 4.47 -11.72
N ALA A 53 16.78 3.70 -12.60
CA ALA A 53 15.80 2.69 -12.20
C ALA A 53 16.45 1.58 -11.37
N VAL A 54 17.62 1.11 -11.77
CA VAL A 54 18.44 0.14 -11.01
C VAL A 54 18.77 0.69 -9.63
N ARG A 55 19.30 1.92 -9.54
CA ARG A 55 19.63 2.56 -8.25
C ARG A 55 18.41 2.73 -7.34
N ASN A 56 17.25 3.03 -7.91
CA ASN A 56 16.00 3.12 -7.16
C ASN A 56 15.57 1.76 -6.62
N TYR A 57 15.71 0.69 -7.42
CA TYR A 57 15.45 -0.69 -6.99
C TYR A 57 16.36 -1.11 -5.83
N GLU A 58 17.65 -0.77 -5.89
CA GLU A 58 18.65 -1.14 -4.87
C GLU A 58 18.27 -0.69 -3.45
N ILE A 59 17.47 0.37 -3.27
CA ILE A 59 17.01 0.78 -1.93
C ILE A 59 16.26 -0.35 -1.24
N TRP A 60 15.38 -1.03 -1.98
CA TRP A 60 14.47 -2.04 -1.46
C TRP A 60 15.15 -3.37 -1.13
N THR A 61 16.40 -3.53 -1.55
CA THR A 61 17.22 -4.73 -1.29
C THR A 61 18.40 -4.45 -0.35
N ARG A 62 18.45 -3.24 0.24
CA ARG A 62 19.38 -2.94 1.34
C ARG A 62 18.98 -3.70 2.59
N LYS A 63 19.98 -3.97 3.44
CA LYS A 63 19.84 -4.71 4.71
C LYS A 63 18.63 -4.29 5.55
N GLN A 64 18.36 -2.99 5.66
CA GLN A 64 17.25 -2.46 6.46
C GLN A 64 15.88 -2.82 5.89
N HIS A 65 15.76 -2.82 4.56
CA HIS A 65 14.56 -3.18 3.81
C HIS A 65 14.41 -4.70 3.61
N LEU A 66 15.38 -5.54 3.99
CA LEU A 66 15.19 -6.99 3.94
C LEU A 66 14.29 -7.47 5.08
N ALA A 67 13.38 -8.38 4.76
CA ALA A 67 12.50 -9.04 5.73
C ALA A 67 13.18 -10.32 6.26
N GLY A 68 14.12 -10.14 7.18
CA GLY A 68 14.89 -11.26 7.76
C GLY A 68 15.71 -11.99 6.70
N ASP A 69 15.65 -13.32 6.72
CA ASP A 69 16.32 -14.23 5.77
C ASP A 69 15.37 -14.78 4.69
N THR A 70 14.16 -14.23 4.58
CA THR A 70 13.11 -14.74 3.68
C THR A 70 13.44 -14.56 2.19
N GLY A 71 14.39 -13.69 1.85
CA GLY A 71 14.63 -13.21 0.49
C GLY A 71 13.61 -12.17 0.01
N LEU A 72 12.68 -11.73 0.87
CA LEU A 72 11.70 -10.70 0.60
C LEU A 72 12.11 -9.35 1.21
N SER A 73 11.40 -8.30 0.81
CA SER A 73 11.58 -6.95 1.33
C SER A 73 10.41 -6.54 2.25
N ARG A 74 10.66 -5.56 3.12
CA ARG A 74 9.73 -4.87 4.00
C ARG A 74 9.80 -3.36 3.77
N TYR A 75 8.80 -2.63 4.24
CA TYR A 75 8.89 -1.18 4.37
C TYR A 75 9.76 -0.80 5.58
N PHE A 76 10.57 0.23 5.44
CA PHE A 76 11.48 0.72 6.47
C PHE A 76 11.90 2.18 6.23
N ASP A 77 11.73 3.04 7.23
CA ASP A 77 12.27 4.42 7.23
C ASP A 77 13.56 4.48 8.06
N TYR A 78 14.58 5.17 7.56
CA TYR A 78 15.87 5.34 8.25
C TYR A 78 15.85 6.34 9.42
N GLY A 79 14.75 7.04 9.64
CA GLY A 79 14.54 8.00 10.72
C GLY A 79 14.13 7.34 12.04
N HIS A 80 14.17 8.12 13.12
CA HIS A 80 13.86 7.65 14.47
C HIS A 80 12.89 8.59 15.19
N GLY A 81 12.15 8.04 16.16
CA GLY A 81 11.15 8.78 16.94
C GLY A 81 9.97 9.27 16.09
N PRO A 82 9.14 10.18 16.63
CA PRO A 82 8.02 10.77 15.91
C PRO A 82 8.41 11.36 14.56
N VAL A 83 7.51 11.30 13.58
CA VAL A 83 7.76 11.93 12.28
C VAL A 83 7.85 13.45 12.39
N ILE A 84 8.71 14.04 11.54
CA ILE A 84 9.05 15.48 11.64
C ILE A 84 7.89 16.36 11.15
N GLU A 85 7.07 15.85 10.22
CA GLU A 85 5.89 16.54 9.70
C GLU A 85 4.71 16.59 10.70
N ALA A 86 4.77 15.83 11.81
CA ALA A 86 3.77 15.88 12.85
C ALA A 86 3.77 17.26 13.53
N GLN A 87 2.63 17.95 13.47
CA GLN A 87 2.51 19.31 14.01
C GLN A 87 2.43 19.33 15.55
N ASN A 88 1.88 18.26 16.13
CA ASN A 88 1.70 18.08 17.57
C ASN A 88 1.69 16.58 17.93
N SER A 89 1.44 16.27 19.20
CA SER A 89 1.43 14.89 19.72
C SER A 89 0.05 14.22 19.68
N ASP A 90 -0.99 14.88 19.15
CA ASP A 90 -2.38 14.41 19.28
C ASP A 90 -2.60 13.02 18.66
N TYR A 91 -1.92 12.75 17.54
CA TYR A 91 -1.93 11.43 16.89
C TYR A 91 -1.41 10.35 17.85
N TYR A 92 -0.22 10.56 18.39
CA TYR A 92 0.45 9.59 19.27
C TYR A 92 -0.25 9.43 20.62
N VAL A 93 -0.77 10.53 21.19
CA VAL A 93 -1.65 10.48 22.37
C VAL A 93 -2.94 9.70 22.06
N GLY A 94 -3.49 9.81 20.84
CA GLY A 94 -4.60 9.01 20.36
C GLY A 94 -4.29 7.51 20.31
N VAL A 95 -3.10 7.15 19.85
CA VAL A 95 -2.59 5.77 19.85
C VAL A 95 -2.47 5.24 21.28
N ILE A 96 -1.83 5.98 22.20
CA ILE A 96 -1.69 5.56 23.61
C ILE A 96 -3.07 5.35 24.23
N ARG A 97 -4.00 6.30 24.03
CA ARG A 97 -5.38 6.19 24.53
C ARG A 97 -6.06 4.92 24.03
N TRP A 98 -5.91 4.63 22.74
CA TRP A 98 -6.49 3.42 22.15
C TRP A 98 -5.87 2.15 22.74
N LEU A 99 -4.55 2.10 22.89
CA LEU A 99 -3.84 0.95 23.46
C LEU A 99 -4.19 0.70 24.93
N LEU A 100 -4.37 1.76 25.72
CA LEU A 100 -4.81 1.66 27.12
C LEU A 100 -6.26 1.15 27.23
N ALA A 101 -7.13 1.51 26.28
CA ALA A 101 -8.49 1.00 26.22
C ALA A 101 -8.58 -0.45 25.68
N HIS A 102 -7.56 -0.92 24.96
CA HIS A 102 -7.53 -2.23 24.31
C HIS A 102 -6.28 -3.02 24.70
N THR A 103 -6.07 -3.23 26.00
CA THR A 103 -4.84 -3.84 26.55
C THR A 103 -4.54 -5.22 25.97
N SER A 104 -5.55 -6.04 25.66
CA SER A 104 -5.39 -7.35 25.01
C SER A 104 -4.86 -7.29 23.58
N ARG A 105 -4.90 -6.11 22.94
CA ARG A 105 -4.42 -5.87 21.58
C ARG A 105 -3.11 -5.08 21.54
N ASN A 106 -2.49 -4.80 22.69
CA ASN A 106 -1.22 -4.07 22.75
C ASN A 106 -0.04 -5.04 22.57
N PRO A 107 0.72 -4.97 21.46
CA PRO A 107 1.86 -5.87 21.21
C PRO A 107 3.12 -5.51 22.01
N GLY A 108 3.05 -4.55 22.94
CA GLY A 108 4.19 -4.02 23.67
C GLY A 108 4.62 -2.63 23.20
N TYR A 109 3.69 -1.82 22.68
CA TYR A 109 3.96 -0.48 22.16
C TYR A 109 4.06 0.60 23.24
N LEU A 110 3.82 0.25 24.52
CA LEU A 110 3.81 1.21 25.62
C LEU A 110 5.00 1.00 26.55
N VAL A 111 5.66 2.10 26.92
CA VAL A 111 6.67 2.16 27.98
C VAL A 111 6.21 3.08 29.10
N LYS A 112 6.39 2.66 30.36
CA LYS A 112 6.10 3.50 31.52
C LYS A 112 7.17 4.56 31.67
N ALA A 113 6.75 5.82 31.77
CA ALA A 113 7.65 6.96 31.96
C ALA A 113 6.89 8.18 32.52
N PRO A 114 7.58 9.08 33.25
CA PRO A 114 6.99 10.33 33.71
C PRO A 114 6.69 11.29 32.55
N GLN A 115 5.72 12.18 32.77
CA GLN A 115 5.38 13.25 31.81
C GLN A 115 6.53 14.25 31.65
N HIS A 116 7.22 14.55 32.74
CA HIS A 116 8.37 15.45 32.80
C HIS A 116 9.60 14.68 33.30
N PRO A 117 10.28 13.92 32.42
CA PRO A 117 11.46 13.15 32.81
C PRO A 117 12.62 14.07 33.20
N ASP A 118 13.37 13.67 34.23
CA ASP A 118 14.66 14.29 34.53
C ASP A 118 15.73 13.90 33.50
N ALA A 119 16.97 14.37 33.68
CA ALA A 119 18.05 14.11 32.74
C ALA A 119 18.39 12.61 32.59
N ALA A 120 18.28 11.83 33.66
CA ALA A 120 18.59 10.40 33.63
C ALA A 120 17.49 9.62 32.88
N GLU A 121 16.23 9.91 33.17
CA GLU A 121 15.11 9.27 32.48
C GLU A 121 15.02 9.72 31.01
N ALA A 122 15.33 10.98 30.70
CA ALA A 122 15.42 11.46 29.31
C ALA A 122 16.50 10.72 28.51
N ALA A 123 17.66 10.43 29.11
CA ALA A 123 18.72 9.66 28.47
C ALA A 123 18.28 8.21 28.16
N LYS A 124 17.51 7.59 29.06
CA LYS A 124 16.91 6.26 28.85
C LYS A 124 15.84 6.28 27.76
N LEU A 125 14.93 7.27 27.79
CA LEU A 125 13.86 7.42 26.81
C LEU A 125 14.38 7.58 25.38
N LYS A 126 15.54 8.21 25.19
CA LYS A 126 16.19 8.30 23.88
C LYS A 126 16.43 6.93 23.23
N ALA A 127 16.65 5.88 24.03
CA ALA A 127 16.85 4.52 23.54
C ALA A 127 15.54 3.70 23.50
N THR A 128 14.67 3.85 24.48
CA THR A 128 13.47 3.00 24.63
C THR A 128 12.21 3.58 23.97
N SER A 129 12.21 4.87 23.66
CA SER A 129 11.09 5.64 23.10
C SER A 129 11.63 6.63 22.06
N CYS A 130 11.75 7.91 22.40
CA CYS A 130 12.29 8.96 21.55
C CYS A 130 13.03 10.04 22.36
N ASP A 131 13.77 10.90 21.67
CA ASP A 131 14.51 12.00 22.30
C ASP A 131 13.60 13.17 22.68
N VAL A 132 13.11 13.16 23.92
CA VAL A 132 12.23 14.20 24.49
C VAL A 132 12.89 15.56 24.60
N THR A 133 14.23 15.64 24.54
CA THR A 133 14.98 16.90 24.64
C THR A 133 15.09 17.63 23.30
N LYS A 134 14.90 16.90 22.19
CA LYS A 134 15.04 17.42 20.82
C LYS A 134 13.73 17.54 20.06
N SER A 135 12.70 16.78 20.43
CA SER A 135 11.42 16.78 19.73
C SER A 135 10.28 17.17 20.67
N LYS A 136 9.61 18.28 20.33
CA LYS A 136 8.40 18.71 21.05
C LYS A 136 7.28 17.69 20.94
N VAL A 137 7.16 17.02 19.78
CA VAL A 137 6.19 15.94 19.56
C VAL A 137 6.50 14.75 20.48
N CYS A 138 7.77 14.38 20.61
CA CYS A 138 8.21 13.32 21.52
C CYS A 138 7.94 13.70 22.99
N ALA A 139 8.28 14.93 23.39
CA ALA A 139 8.03 15.40 24.75
C ALA A 139 6.55 15.31 25.13
N GLY A 140 5.66 15.73 24.21
CA GLY A 140 4.21 15.67 24.38
C GLY A 140 3.55 14.32 24.10
N ASP A 141 4.29 13.33 23.56
CA ASP A 141 3.78 11.97 23.40
C ASP A 141 3.80 11.23 24.75
N TRP A 142 2.80 11.55 25.56
CA TRP A 142 2.60 10.99 26.88
C TRP A 142 1.12 11.00 27.24
N LEU A 143 0.62 9.90 27.83
CA LEU A 143 -0.71 9.83 28.41
C LEU A 143 -0.72 8.79 29.54
N ASP A 144 -1.31 9.16 30.68
CA ASP A 144 -1.56 8.28 31.84
C ASP A 144 -0.35 7.45 32.30
N GLY A 145 0.84 8.05 32.27
CA GLY A 145 2.09 7.41 32.69
C GLY A 145 2.79 6.58 31.62
N TYR A 146 2.29 6.61 30.38
CA TYR A 146 2.84 5.86 29.26
C TYR A 146 3.30 6.75 28.11
N ARG A 147 4.29 6.26 27.38
CA ARG A 147 4.79 6.77 26.10
C ARG A 147 4.86 5.62 25.09
N LEU A 148 4.99 5.93 23.81
CA LEU A 148 5.19 4.91 22.79
C LEU A 148 6.64 4.42 22.76
N THR A 149 6.85 3.15 22.43
CA THR A 149 8.19 2.56 22.32
C THR A 149 8.91 3.02 21.06
N ALA A 150 10.24 2.92 21.07
CA ALA A 150 11.08 3.19 19.90
C ALA A 150 10.66 2.33 18.69
N ASP A 151 10.28 1.08 18.94
CA ASP A 151 9.82 0.13 17.92
C ASP A 151 8.50 0.56 17.28
N TYR A 152 7.54 1.10 18.05
CA TYR A 152 6.31 1.66 17.50
C TYR A 152 6.60 2.79 16.50
N TYR A 153 7.54 3.69 16.80
CA TYR A 153 7.90 4.77 15.87
C TYR A 153 8.54 4.25 14.58
N LEU A 154 9.28 3.13 14.64
CA LEU A 154 9.76 2.48 13.41
C LEU A 154 8.59 1.94 12.59
N GLY A 155 7.59 1.35 13.24
CA GLY A 155 6.35 0.89 12.60
C GLY A 155 5.54 2.02 11.96
N ASP A 156 5.26 3.11 12.70
CA ASP A 156 4.55 4.30 12.18
C ASP A 156 5.27 4.88 10.95
N ARG A 157 6.60 4.93 10.98
CA ARG A 157 7.36 5.43 9.83
C ARG A 157 7.36 4.47 8.64
N ALA A 158 7.47 3.16 8.88
CA ALA A 158 7.37 2.15 7.84
C ALA A 158 5.96 2.12 7.21
N MET A 159 4.91 2.33 8.01
CA MET A 159 3.53 2.52 7.54
C MET A 159 3.40 3.72 6.59
N ARG A 160 4.09 4.82 6.88
CA ARG A 160 4.12 5.99 5.98
C ARG A 160 4.89 5.73 4.69
N GLU A 161 5.91 4.87 4.73
CA GLU A 161 6.59 4.38 3.53
C GLU A 161 5.71 3.41 2.72
N SER A 162 4.84 2.63 3.38
CA SER A 162 3.88 1.77 2.68
C SER A 162 2.80 2.56 1.94
N GLY A 163 2.55 3.80 2.37
CA GLY A 163 1.47 4.64 1.88
C GLY A 163 0.11 4.31 2.48
N PHE A 164 0.05 3.41 3.47
CA PHE A 164 -1.17 3.00 4.16
C PHE A 164 -1.30 3.63 5.56
N ASP A 165 -0.76 4.82 5.77
CA ASP A 165 -0.88 5.55 7.02
C ASP A 165 -2.30 6.12 7.20
N THR A 166 -3.16 5.69 8.13
CA THR A 166 -3.01 4.53 9.01
C THR A 166 -4.00 3.41 8.70
N ASP A 167 -3.55 2.19 8.96
CA ASP A 167 -4.27 0.92 8.91
C ASP A 167 -4.06 0.16 10.23
N PHE A 168 -4.81 -0.92 10.43
CA PHE A 168 -4.61 -1.86 11.54
C PHE A 168 -4.17 -3.24 11.07
N HIS A 169 -3.88 -3.39 9.77
CA HIS A 169 -3.46 -4.63 9.14
C HIS A 169 -2.08 -5.04 9.64
N PHE A 170 -1.14 -4.10 9.69
CA PHE A 170 0.21 -4.33 10.22
C PHE A 170 0.32 -4.06 11.73
N GLY A 171 -0.66 -4.54 12.49
CA GLY A 171 -0.83 -4.27 13.92
C GLY A 171 -1.58 -2.94 14.19
N PRO A 172 -1.96 -2.66 15.46
CA PRO A 172 -2.71 -1.46 15.78
C PRO A 172 -2.00 -0.19 15.29
N TRP A 173 -2.72 0.64 14.53
CA TRP A 173 -2.19 1.89 13.95
C TRP A 173 -0.92 1.69 13.10
N GLY A 174 -0.76 0.51 12.47
CA GLY A 174 0.40 0.13 11.66
C GLY A 174 1.73 0.09 12.43
N GLY A 175 1.66 0.00 13.77
CA GLY A 175 2.83 0.04 14.66
C GLY A 175 3.84 -1.10 14.49
N SER A 176 3.52 -2.13 13.70
CA SER A 176 4.41 -3.25 13.38
C SER A 176 4.70 -3.34 11.88
N THR A 177 4.46 -2.32 11.07
CA THR A 177 4.66 -2.39 9.60
C THR A 177 6.06 -2.87 9.19
N HIS A 178 7.10 -2.50 9.93
CA HIS A 178 8.47 -2.96 9.67
C HIS A 178 8.70 -4.43 10.04
N HIS A 179 7.77 -5.14 10.67
CA HIS A 179 7.88 -6.58 10.95
C HIS A 179 7.40 -7.45 9.79
N TYR A 180 6.79 -6.86 8.75
CA TYR A 180 6.12 -7.64 7.70
C TYR A 180 6.87 -7.64 6.37
N ALA A 181 7.03 -8.83 5.79
CA ALA A 181 7.17 -9.00 4.36
C ALA A 181 5.78 -8.86 3.71
N GLY A 182 5.52 -7.69 3.11
CA GLY A 182 4.23 -7.39 2.50
C GLY A 182 4.08 -7.95 1.08
N THR A 183 2.96 -8.61 0.80
CA THR A 183 2.51 -9.10 -0.52
C THR A 183 2.50 -7.97 -1.53
N GLY A 184 1.96 -6.80 -1.15
CA GLY A 184 1.94 -5.61 -2.00
C GLY A 184 3.34 -5.23 -2.47
N LEU A 185 4.24 -4.92 -1.54
CA LEU A 185 5.62 -4.50 -1.85
C LEU A 185 6.35 -5.54 -2.71
N ASN A 186 6.30 -6.81 -2.33
CA ASN A 186 7.07 -7.85 -3.02
C ASN A 186 6.52 -8.16 -4.41
N SER A 187 5.21 -7.97 -4.64
CA SER A 187 4.64 -8.03 -5.99
C SER A 187 5.12 -6.87 -6.87
N LEU A 188 5.21 -5.65 -6.30
CA LEU A 188 5.76 -4.50 -7.02
C LEU A 188 7.24 -4.71 -7.36
N LEU A 189 8.03 -5.25 -6.44
CA LEU A 189 9.45 -5.54 -6.67
C LEU A 189 9.65 -6.65 -7.69
N TYR A 190 8.82 -7.70 -7.69
CA TYR A 190 8.84 -8.71 -8.74
C TYR A 190 8.60 -8.09 -10.11
N ARG A 191 7.57 -7.24 -10.22
CA ARG A 191 7.31 -6.50 -11.46
C ARG A 191 8.50 -5.63 -11.86
N TYR A 192 9.10 -4.95 -10.89
CA TYR A 192 10.27 -4.11 -11.10
C TYR A 192 11.47 -4.90 -11.66
N GLU A 193 11.75 -6.08 -11.12
CA GLU A 193 12.79 -6.99 -11.63
C GLU A 193 12.50 -7.44 -13.07
N ARG A 194 11.23 -7.74 -13.39
CA ARG A 194 10.80 -8.10 -14.75
C ARG A 194 10.95 -6.93 -15.73
N ASP A 195 10.54 -5.72 -15.35
CA ASP A 195 10.68 -4.53 -16.18
C ASP A 195 12.18 -4.21 -16.40
N LEU A 196 13.02 -4.30 -15.36
CA LEU A 196 14.48 -4.11 -15.48
C LEU A 196 15.13 -5.16 -16.39
N GLN A 197 14.66 -6.41 -16.34
CA GLN A 197 15.08 -7.45 -17.27
C GLN A 197 14.80 -7.03 -18.72
N ASP A 198 13.59 -6.54 -19.00
CA ASP A 198 13.20 -6.19 -20.36
C ASP A 198 13.91 -4.94 -20.85
N PHE A 199 14.11 -3.92 -20.00
CA PHE A 199 14.96 -2.77 -20.31
C PHE A 199 16.40 -3.18 -20.62
N ALA A 200 16.97 -4.11 -19.85
CA ALA A 200 18.31 -4.62 -20.10
C ALA A 200 18.39 -5.35 -21.47
N LYS A 201 17.38 -6.13 -21.85
CA LYS A 201 17.32 -6.76 -23.19
C LYS A 201 17.26 -5.73 -24.30
N GLU A 202 16.40 -4.72 -24.18
CA GLU A 202 16.24 -3.64 -25.18
C GLU A 202 17.55 -2.86 -25.37
N LEU A 203 18.34 -2.73 -24.31
CA LEU A 203 19.67 -2.10 -24.34
C LEU A 203 20.82 -3.05 -24.74
N GLY A 204 20.53 -4.33 -25.06
CA GLY A 204 21.55 -5.32 -25.41
C GLY A 204 22.44 -5.78 -24.23
N LYS A 205 22.00 -5.55 -22.99
CA LYS A 205 22.73 -5.85 -21.75
C LYS A 205 22.38 -7.26 -21.24
N THR A 206 22.83 -8.28 -21.96
CA THR A 206 22.44 -9.70 -21.74
C THR A 206 22.74 -10.22 -20.33
N THR A 207 23.94 -9.98 -19.79
CA THR A 207 24.31 -10.42 -18.42
C THR A 207 23.40 -9.80 -17.35
N GLU A 208 23.01 -8.55 -17.53
CA GLU A 208 22.14 -7.85 -16.59
C GLU A 208 20.69 -8.34 -16.71
N ALA A 209 20.22 -8.63 -17.93
CA ALA A 209 18.93 -9.27 -18.15
C ALA A 209 18.85 -10.66 -17.48
N GLU A 210 19.92 -11.46 -17.53
CA GLU A 210 19.99 -12.75 -16.83
C GLU A 210 19.98 -12.57 -15.31
N HIS A 211 20.72 -11.57 -14.80
CA HIS A 211 20.69 -11.23 -13.37
C HIS A 211 19.27 -10.90 -12.89
N TRP A 212 18.55 -10.03 -13.61
CA TRP A 212 17.18 -9.66 -13.26
C TRP A 212 16.20 -10.82 -13.38
N ALA A 213 16.38 -11.70 -14.36
CA ALA A 213 15.59 -12.92 -14.49
C ALA A 213 15.74 -13.83 -13.26
N ASN A 214 16.97 -14.01 -12.79
CA ASN A 214 17.28 -14.81 -11.61
C ASN A 214 16.73 -14.17 -10.33
N ALA A 215 16.82 -12.84 -10.21
CA ALA A 215 16.23 -12.10 -9.08
C ALA A 215 14.70 -12.26 -9.02
N ALA A 216 14.01 -12.07 -10.15
CA ALA A 216 12.57 -12.26 -10.25
C ALA A 216 12.14 -13.68 -9.88
N GLU A 217 12.84 -14.70 -10.37
CA GLU A 217 12.53 -16.09 -10.05
C GLU A 217 12.78 -16.42 -8.57
N ALA A 218 13.85 -15.89 -7.97
CA ALA A 218 14.12 -16.04 -6.55
C ALA A 218 13.01 -15.39 -5.71
N ARG A 219 12.57 -14.18 -6.08
CA ARG A 219 11.48 -13.49 -5.39
C ARG A 219 10.15 -14.20 -5.56
N ARG A 220 9.82 -14.71 -6.76
CA ARG A 220 8.62 -15.52 -7.00
C ARG A 220 8.57 -16.73 -6.07
N LYS A 221 9.67 -17.48 -5.97
CA LYS A 221 9.78 -18.62 -5.04
C LYS A 221 9.59 -18.20 -3.58
N ALA A 222 10.15 -17.07 -3.17
CA ALA A 222 9.98 -16.56 -1.82
C ALA A 222 8.53 -16.09 -1.55
N ILE A 223 7.88 -15.43 -2.50
CA ILE A 223 6.47 -15.05 -2.43
C ILE A 223 5.59 -16.30 -2.29
N ASP A 224 5.81 -17.32 -3.11
CA ASP A 224 5.05 -18.58 -3.03
C ASP A 224 5.30 -19.33 -1.71
N LYS A 225 6.51 -19.26 -1.15
CA LYS A 225 6.86 -19.93 0.11
C LYS A 225 6.26 -19.25 1.33
N TYR A 226 6.36 -17.94 1.41
CA TYR A 226 6.06 -17.20 2.65
C TYR A 226 4.70 -16.50 2.63
N LEU A 227 4.19 -16.14 1.44
CA LEU A 227 3.01 -15.30 1.32
C LEU A 227 1.81 -16.04 0.75
N TRP A 228 2.00 -17.09 -0.07
CA TRP A 228 0.90 -17.87 -0.62
C TRP A 228 0.40 -18.93 0.37
N HIS A 229 -0.90 -18.88 0.68
CA HIS A 229 -1.56 -19.89 1.52
C HIS A 229 -2.51 -20.74 0.68
N PRO A 230 -2.07 -21.91 0.17
CA PRO A 230 -2.86 -22.73 -0.75
C PRO A 230 -4.18 -23.20 -0.14
N ASP A 231 -4.19 -23.56 1.14
CA ASP A 231 -5.39 -24.04 1.85
C ASP A 231 -6.46 -22.96 1.99
N GLN A 232 -6.05 -21.69 1.97
CA GLN A 232 -6.94 -20.53 2.04
C GLN A 232 -7.23 -19.94 0.64
N GLY A 233 -6.46 -20.33 -0.38
CA GLY A 233 -6.56 -19.82 -1.75
C GLY A 233 -6.29 -18.31 -1.85
N ARG A 234 -5.35 -17.79 -1.06
CA ARG A 234 -5.03 -16.34 -1.01
C ARG A 234 -3.60 -16.08 -0.58
N TYR A 235 -3.11 -14.87 -0.87
CA TYR A 235 -1.87 -14.36 -0.29
C TYR A 235 -2.13 -13.67 1.05
N MET A 236 -1.21 -13.82 1.99
CA MET A 236 -1.19 -13.16 3.29
C MET A 236 0.19 -12.54 3.51
N ASP A 237 0.26 -11.44 4.24
CA ASP A 237 1.55 -10.84 4.58
C ASP A 237 2.23 -11.67 5.68
N TYR A 238 3.55 -11.69 5.72
CA TYR A 238 4.30 -12.55 6.65
C TYR A 238 5.05 -11.70 7.69
N ASP A 239 4.69 -11.87 8.96
CA ASP A 239 5.44 -11.34 10.09
C ASP A 239 6.70 -12.20 10.29
N PHE A 240 7.85 -11.70 9.83
CA PHE A 240 9.09 -12.46 9.89
C PHE A 240 9.75 -12.41 11.28
N ILE A 241 9.24 -11.59 12.20
CA ILE A 241 9.69 -11.55 13.60
C ILE A 241 8.97 -12.65 14.38
N ALA A 242 7.65 -12.75 14.23
CA ALA A 242 6.84 -13.77 14.89
C ALA A 242 6.82 -15.12 14.15
N GLY A 243 7.21 -15.14 12.88
CA GLY A 243 7.23 -16.35 12.06
C GLY A 243 5.85 -16.83 11.62
N VAL A 244 4.88 -15.91 11.51
CA VAL A 244 3.47 -16.24 11.23
C VAL A 244 2.89 -15.33 10.14
N ALA A 245 1.84 -15.81 9.48
CA ALA A 245 1.07 -14.99 8.55
C ALA A 245 0.21 -13.95 9.28
N SER A 246 -0.13 -12.86 8.57
CA SER A 246 -1.07 -11.85 9.05
C SER A 246 -2.43 -12.46 9.39
N THR A 247 -3.12 -11.90 10.37
CA THR A 247 -4.38 -12.47 10.90
C THR A 247 -5.53 -12.38 9.91
N ASP A 248 -5.65 -11.23 9.23
CA ASP A 248 -6.77 -10.90 8.37
C ASP A 248 -6.31 -10.68 6.93
N PRO A 249 -7.15 -10.98 5.92
CA PRO A 249 -6.85 -10.67 4.54
C PRO A 249 -6.92 -9.16 4.29
N TYR A 250 -6.05 -8.66 3.42
CA TYR A 250 -5.97 -7.26 3.03
C TYR A 250 -5.95 -7.14 1.51
N LEU A 251 -6.48 -6.05 0.96
CA LEU A 251 -6.73 -5.91 -0.48
C LEU A 251 -5.46 -6.04 -1.33
N THR A 252 -4.28 -5.78 -0.74
CA THR A 252 -2.98 -5.97 -1.39
C THR A 252 -2.72 -7.43 -1.81
N MET A 253 -3.50 -8.41 -1.33
CA MET A 253 -3.42 -9.80 -1.80
C MET A 253 -3.74 -9.98 -3.29
N PHE A 254 -4.31 -8.96 -3.97
CA PHE A 254 -4.52 -8.95 -5.42
C PHE A 254 -3.35 -8.33 -6.20
N TYR A 255 -2.38 -7.69 -5.55
CA TYR A 255 -1.19 -7.15 -6.23
C TYR A 255 -0.38 -8.21 -6.99
N PRO A 256 -0.31 -9.49 -6.56
CA PRO A 256 0.32 -10.55 -7.32
C PRO A 256 -0.22 -10.74 -8.74
N LEU A 257 -1.50 -10.40 -8.97
CA LEU A 257 -2.08 -10.40 -10.31
C LEU A 257 -1.43 -9.30 -11.15
N TRP A 258 -1.51 -8.05 -10.71
CA TRP A 258 -0.93 -6.92 -11.43
C TRP A 258 0.59 -7.03 -11.63
N GLY A 259 1.29 -7.54 -10.62
CA GLY A 259 2.73 -7.77 -10.68
C GLY A 259 3.13 -8.90 -11.64
N GLY A 260 2.18 -9.75 -12.05
CA GLY A 260 2.44 -10.88 -12.95
C GLY A 260 3.15 -12.05 -12.28
N VAL A 261 3.09 -12.15 -10.94
CA VAL A 261 3.79 -13.20 -10.18
C VAL A 261 2.91 -14.43 -9.92
N ALA A 262 1.59 -14.26 -9.90
CA ALA A 262 0.65 -15.35 -9.65
C ALA A 262 0.61 -16.35 -10.82
N SER A 263 0.47 -17.63 -10.52
CA SER A 263 0.06 -18.64 -11.51
C SER A 263 -1.42 -18.47 -11.89
N LYS A 264 -1.84 -19.06 -13.01
CA LYS A 264 -3.26 -19.09 -13.41
C LYS A 264 -4.15 -19.72 -12.34
N GLN A 265 -3.64 -20.74 -11.64
CA GLN A 265 -4.34 -21.43 -10.55
C GLN A 265 -4.50 -20.52 -9.33
N GLN A 266 -3.42 -19.84 -8.92
CA GLN A 266 -3.48 -18.83 -7.85
C GLN A 266 -4.45 -17.70 -8.20
N ALA A 267 -4.43 -17.24 -9.45
CA ALA A 267 -5.33 -16.19 -9.91
C ALA A 267 -6.81 -16.60 -9.88
N ALA A 268 -7.12 -17.82 -10.32
CA ALA A 268 -8.48 -18.37 -10.22
C ALA A 268 -8.95 -18.54 -8.76
N ALA A 269 -8.03 -18.83 -7.83
CA ALA A 269 -8.34 -18.85 -6.41
C ALA A 269 -8.59 -17.44 -5.87
N LEU A 270 -7.75 -16.46 -6.22
CA LEU A 270 -7.93 -15.06 -5.82
C LEU A 270 -9.24 -14.45 -6.34
N ALA A 271 -9.64 -14.72 -7.58
CA ALA A 271 -10.91 -14.23 -8.13
C ALA A 271 -12.12 -14.64 -7.26
N LYS A 272 -12.09 -15.84 -6.67
CA LYS A 272 -13.14 -16.32 -5.74
C LYS A 272 -13.17 -15.57 -4.41
N GLN A 273 -12.12 -14.84 -4.07
CA GLN A 273 -11.99 -14.08 -2.83
C GLN A 273 -12.50 -12.63 -2.95
N LEU A 274 -12.90 -12.17 -4.14
CA LEU A 274 -13.37 -10.79 -4.35
C LEU A 274 -14.50 -10.39 -3.38
N LYS A 275 -15.39 -11.33 -3.06
CA LYS A 275 -16.50 -11.15 -2.11
C LYS A 275 -16.08 -10.71 -0.70
N LEU A 276 -14.81 -10.86 -0.33
CA LEU A 276 -14.30 -10.39 0.97
C LEU A 276 -14.22 -8.87 1.05
N PHE A 277 -13.97 -8.20 -0.08
CA PHE A 277 -13.70 -6.76 -0.15
C PHE A 277 -14.75 -6.01 -0.98
N GLU A 278 -15.46 -6.73 -1.83
CA GLU A 278 -16.35 -6.13 -2.80
C GLU A 278 -17.69 -5.70 -2.19
N HIS A 279 -17.98 -4.41 -2.31
CA HIS A 279 -19.23 -3.80 -1.89
C HIS A 279 -19.98 -3.17 -3.08
N ARG A 280 -21.01 -2.37 -2.79
CA ARG A 280 -21.71 -1.57 -3.81
C ARG A 280 -20.75 -0.62 -4.53
N GLY A 281 -19.79 -0.07 -3.80
CA GLY A 281 -18.96 1.03 -4.26
C GLY A 281 -17.62 0.66 -4.90
N GLY A 282 -17.25 -0.63 -4.94
CA GLY A 282 -15.94 -1.09 -5.34
C GLY A 282 -15.34 -2.02 -4.30
N LEU A 283 -14.01 -2.02 -4.16
CA LEU A 283 -13.26 -2.83 -3.21
C LEU A 283 -12.83 -2.01 -1.99
N ALA A 284 -13.20 -2.46 -0.80
CA ALA A 284 -12.68 -1.94 0.48
C ALA A 284 -11.25 -2.45 0.74
N MET A 285 -10.49 -1.72 1.56
CA MET A 285 -9.09 -2.07 1.86
C MET A 285 -8.93 -3.35 2.69
N SER A 286 -9.80 -3.54 3.69
CA SER A 286 -9.72 -4.66 4.60
C SER A 286 -11.11 -5.25 4.87
N THR A 287 -11.16 -6.28 5.72
CA THR A 287 -12.41 -6.92 6.17
C THR A 287 -12.87 -6.39 7.54
N ARG A 288 -12.17 -5.42 8.13
CA ARG A 288 -12.42 -4.93 9.48
C ARG A 288 -12.65 -3.43 9.48
N ASP A 289 -13.73 -3.01 10.14
CA ASP A 289 -13.95 -1.60 10.45
C ASP A 289 -13.20 -1.25 11.73
N THR A 290 -12.05 -0.61 11.56
CA THR A 290 -11.18 -0.17 12.66
C THR A 290 -11.31 1.33 12.90
N GLY A 291 -12.08 2.02 12.06
CA GLY A 291 -12.13 3.47 11.99
C GLY A 291 -10.88 4.13 11.38
N ALA A 292 -9.89 3.35 10.93
CA ALA A 292 -8.72 3.84 10.22
C ALA A 292 -9.00 4.05 8.73
N GLN A 293 -8.26 4.95 8.08
CA GLN A 293 -8.60 5.37 6.71
C GLN A 293 -8.25 4.34 5.64
N TRP A 294 -7.27 3.47 5.90
CA TRP A 294 -6.86 2.37 5.02
C TRP A 294 -7.45 1.03 5.46
N ASP A 295 -8.57 1.05 6.17
CA ASP A 295 -9.33 -0.15 6.55
C ASP A 295 -10.77 -0.08 6.00
N ALA A 296 -11.55 -1.14 6.19
CA ALA A 296 -12.97 -1.11 5.89
C ALA A 296 -13.68 0.01 6.67
N PRO A 297 -14.77 0.60 6.13
CA PRO A 297 -15.38 0.32 4.83
C PRO A 297 -14.78 1.14 3.68
N PHE A 298 -13.60 1.75 3.87
CA PHE A 298 -13.05 2.69 2.91
C PHE A 298 -12.28 1.98 1.79
N GLY A 299 -12.31 2.59 0.61
CA GLY A 299 -11.58 2.13 -0.55
C GLY A 299 -10.95 3.30 -1.30
N TRP A 300 -9.87 2.98 -2.01
CA TRP A 300 -8.98 3.95 -2.62
C TRP A 300 -8.78 3.62 -4.09
N ALA A 301 -8.69 4.66 -4.91
CA ALA A 301 -8.47 4.55 -6.34
C ALA A 301 -7.27 3.68 -6.72
N PRO A 302 -6.04 3.87 -6.18
CA PRO A 302 -4.87 3.10 -6.60
C PRO A 302 -5.03 1.59 -6.36
N THR A 303 -5.56 1.19 -5.20
CA THR A 303 -5.70 -0.23 -4.85
C THR A 303 -6.83 -0.91 -5.62
N ASN A 304 -7.93 -0.19 -5.87
CA ASN A 304 -8.99 -0.65 -6.77
C ASN A 304 -8.46 -0.84 -8.20
N TRP A 305 -7.66 0.11 -8.71
CA TRP A 305 -7.07 0.00 -10.04
C TRP A 305 -6.10 -1.16 -10.16
N ILE A 306 -5.18 -1.34 -9.22
CA ILE A 306 -4.22 -2.44 -9.26
C ILE A 306 -4.94 -3.80 -9.24
N ALA A 307 -5.97 -3.96 -8.41
CA ALA A 307 -6.77 -5.18 -8.39
C ALA A 307 -7.53 -5.40 -9.72
N VAL A 308 -8.22 -4.37 -10.23
CA VAL A 308 -8.95 -4.43 -11.51
C VAL A 308 -8.01 -4.76 -12.67
N LYS A 309 -6.88 -4.07 -12.77
CA LYS A 309 -5.92 -4.27 -13.85
C LYS A 309 -5.30 -5.66 -13.79
N GLY A 310 -4.98 -6.15 -12.59
CA GLY A 310 -4.51 -7.51 -12.40
C GLY A 310 -5.55 -8.57 -12.78
N LEU A 311 -6.84 -8.34 -12.48
CA LEU A 311 -7.91 -9.24 -12.93
C LEU A 311 -8.02 -9.27 -14.47
N GLU A 312 -7.99 -8.11 -15.11
CA GLU A 312 -7.98 -7.98 -16.57
C GLU A 312 -6.77 -8.71 -17.19
N ASP A 313 -5.57 -8.52 -16.64
CA ASP A 313 -4.34 -9.17 -17.13
C ASP A 313 -4.39 -10.71 -17.09
N TYR A 314 -5.24 -11.28 -16.22
CA TYR A 314 -5.45 -12.72 -16.10
C TYR A 314 -6.72 -13.22 -16.79
N GLY A 315 -7.42 -12.35 -17.53
CA GLY A 315 -8.61 -12.70 -18.30
C GLY A 315 -9.92 -12.72 -17.50
N PHE A 316 -9.94 -12.19 -16.28
CA PHE A 316 -11.16 -12.03 -15.48
C PHE A 316 -11.91 -10.73 -15.84
N ASN A 317 -12.12 -10.50 -17.14
CA ASN A 317 -12.62 -9.22 -17.68
C ASN A 317 -14.00 -8.85 -17.12
N ASN A 318 -14.88 -9.83 -16.91
CA ASN A 318 -16.20 -9.58 -16.31
C ASN A 318 -16.10 -9.02 -14.88
N ASP A 319 -15.17 -9.55 -14.07
CA ASP A 319 -14.95 -9.07 -12.70
C ASP A 319 -14.27 -7.69 -12.71
N ALA A 320 -13.26 -7.51 -13.56
CA ALA A 320 -12.57 -6.23 -13.74
C ALA A 320 -13.55 -5.11 -14.16
N ARG A 321 -14.41 -5.38 -15.16
CA ARG A 321 -15.46 -4.46 -15.61
C ARG A 321 -16.48 -4.17 -14.52
N ARG A 322 -16.98 -5.21 -13.84
CA ARG A 322 -17.99 -5.09 -12.77
C ARG A 322 -17.48 -4.21 -11.62
N ILE A 323 -16.25 -4.40 -11.17
CA ILE A 323 -15.63 -3.60 -10.11
C ILE A 323 -15.39 -2.16 -10.59
N SER A 324 -14.91 -1.99 -11.83
CA SER A 324 -14.74 -0.68 -12.45
C SER A 324 -16.05 0.11 -12.45
N CYS A 325 -17.15 -0.49 -12.90
CA CYS A 325 -18.47 0.13 -12.90
C CYS A 325 -18.95 0.54 -11.50
N LYS A 326 -18.71 -0.30 -10.50
CA LYS A 326 -19.04 0.01 -9.10
C LYS A 326 -18.26 1.21 -8.59
N PHE A 327 -16.95 1.24 -8.85
CA PHE A 327 -16.06 2.30 -8.40
C PHE A 327 -16.31 3.64 -9.12
N THR A 328 -16.38 3.64 -10.45
CA THR A 328 -16.72 4.86 -11.20
C THR A 328 -18.11 5.36 -10.85
N GLY A 329 -19.09 4.45 -10.66
CA GLY A 329 -20.43 4.83 -10.22
C GLY A 329 -20.46 5.47 -8.83
N THR A 330 -19.54 5.11 -7.93
CA THR A 330 -19.37 5.79 -6.63
C THR A 330 -18.89 7.22 -6.79
N ILE A 331 -17.93 7.43 -7.69
CA ILE A 331 -17.42 8.75 -8.03
C ILE A 331 -18.53 9.58 -8.68
N ASP A 332 -19.24 9.03 -9.66
CA ASP A 332 -20.34 9.70 -10.37
C ASP A 332 -21.46 10.13 -9.41
N ARG A 333 -21.91 9.24 -8.52
CA ARG A 333 -22.93 9.57 -7.51
C ARG A 333 -22.47 10.65 -6.55
N SER A 334 -21.21 10.62 -6.13
CA SER A 334 -20.65 11.63 -5.21
C SER A 334 -20.54 12.98 -5.91
N PHE A 335 -20.02 12.98 -7.14
CA PHE A 335 -19.89 14.19 -7.97
C PHE A 335 -21.25 14.81 -8.32
N ALA A 336 -22.26 13.98 -8.60
CA ALA A 336 -23.63 14.48 -8.83
C ALA A 336 -24.24 15.13 -7.56
N ASN A 337 -23.82 14.68 -6.37
CA ASN A 337 -24.35 15.18 -5.10
C ASN A 337 -23.68 16.46 -4.61
N ASP A 338 -22.35 16.57 -4.70
CA ASP A 338 -21.61 17.71 -4.14
C ASP A 338 -20.65 18.42 -5.12
N HIS A 339 -20.63 17.99 -6.39
CA HIS A 339 -19.77 18.52 -7.46
C HIS A 339 -18.27 18.37 -7.20
N THR A 340 -17.87 17.41 -6.36
CA THR A 340 -16.47 17.13 -6.06
C THR A 340 -16.06 15.70 -6.35
N ILE A 341 -14.77 15.54 -6.69
CA ILE A 341 -14.07 14.25 -6.68
C ILE A 341 -13.19 14.23 -5.42
N ARG A 342 -13.18 13.11 -4.69
CA ARG A 342 -12.49 12.97 -3.40
C ARG A 342 -11.31 12.02 -3.46
N GLU A 343 -10.45 12.12 -2.45
CA GLU A 343 -9.28 11.25 -2.23
C GLU A 343 -9.66 9.78 -2.03
N LYS A 344 -10.71 9.53 -1.23
CA LYS A 344 -11.19 8.20 -0.82
C LYS A 344 -12.70 8.18 -0.65
N TYR A 345 -13.27 6.98 -0.67
CA TYR A 345 -14.72 6.76 -0.67
C TYR A 345 -15.12 5.63 0.27
N ASN A 346 -16.38 5.65 0.71
CA ASN A 346 -16.99 4.58 1.46
C ASN A 346 -17.56 3.54 0.49
N MET A 347 -16.95 2.35 0.46
CA MET A 347 -17.29 1.29 -0.49
C MET A 347 -18.62 0.62 -0.14
N ALA A 348 -18.95 0.51 1.14
CA ALA A 348 -20.21 -0.05 1.59
C ALA A 348 -21.40 0.81 1.11
N LEU A 349 -21.34 2.12 1.33
CA LEU A 349 -22.39 3.07 0.92
C LEU A 349 -22.32 3.41 -0.57
N GLY A 350 -21.14 3.32 -1.17
CA GLY A 350 -20.88 3.72 -2.56
C GLY A 350 -21.01 5.23 -2.76
N ASN A 351 -20.46 6.01 -1.83
CA ASN A 351 -20.46 7.48 -1.84
C ASN A 351 -19.21 8.05 -1.12
N ALA A 352 -19.15 9.38 -0.98
CA ALA A 352 -18.07 10.09 -0.30
C ALA A 352 -18.25 10.27 1.23
N ASP A 353 -19.20 9.57 1.89
CA ASP A 353 -19.39 9.66 3.35
C ASP A 353 -18.31 8.86 4.09
N VAL A 354 -17.17 9.51 4.29
CA VAL A 354 -15.97 8.97 4.95
C VAL A 354 -15.84 9.57 6.34
N LYS A 355 -16.00 8.73 7.37
CA LYS A 355 -15.92 9.11 8.79
C LYS A 355 -14.81 8.33 9.48
N ILE A 356 -13.64 8.95 9.58
CA ILE A 356 -12.44 8.34 10.17
C ILE A 356 -12.35 8.70 11.65
N THR A 357 -12.22 7.69 12.50
CA THR A 357 -12.09 7.85 13.96
C THR A 357 -10.67 7.57 14.45
N ALA A 358 -9.85 6.89 13.66
CA ALA A 358 -8.43 6.63 13.93
C ALA A 358 -7.54 7.26 12.84
N GLY A 359 -6.70 8.21 13.22
CA GLY A 359 -5.76 8.87 12.31
C GLY A 359 -6.34 10.10 11.61
N TYR A 360 -6.06 10.22 10.30
CA TYR A 360 -6.32 11.43 9.52
C TYR A 360 -7.78 11.59 9.12
N LYS A 361 -8.42 12.68 9.55
CA LYS A 361 -9.87 12.87 9.37
C LYS A 361 -10.27 13.58 8.07
N THR A 362 -9.31 14.18 7.36
CA THR A 362 -9.59 14.99 6.18
C THR A 362 -9.81 14.11 4.94
N ASN A 363 -10.79 14.47 4.11
CA ASN A 363 -10.99 13.90 2.77
C ASN A 363 -10.83 14.99 1.69
N VAL A 364 -9.70 14.97 0.98
CA VAL A 364 -9.27 16.05 0.10
C VAL A 364 -10.02 16.03 -1.24
N ILE A 365 -10.30 17.20 -1.80
CA ILE A 365 -11.01 17.40 -3.08
C ILE A 365 -10.04 17.46 -4.27
N GLY A 366 -10.45 16.97 -5.43
CA GLY A 366 -9.76 17.08 -6.73
C GLY A 366 -8.69 16.01 -6.99
N PHE A 367 -8.63 14.98 -6.14
CA PHE A 367 -7.42 14.20 -5.91
C PHE A 367 -6.84 13.45 -7.14
N GLY A 368 -5.54 13.61 -7.38
CA GLY A 368 -4.87 13.18 -8.62
C GLY A 368 -5.02 11.69 -8.99
N TRP A 369 -4.81 10.76 -8.03
CA TRP A 369 -5.00 9.33 -8.33
C TRP A 369 -6.45 9.00 -8.67
N THR A 370 -7.43 9.76 -8.14
CA THR A 370 -8.84 9.42 -8.31
C THR A 370 -9.22 9.81 -9.72
N ASN A 371 -8.80 10.99 -10.16
CA ASN A 371 -8.99 11.47 -11.52
C ASN A 371 -8.35 10.51 -12.52
N GLY A 372 -7.09 10.11 -12.28
CA GLY A 372 -6.37 9.20 -13.18
C GLY A 372 -7.03 7.83 -13.29
N VAL A 373 -7.35 7.20 -12.16
CA VAL A 373 -8.00 5.88 -12.13
C VAL A 373 -9.41 5.94 -12.70
N TYR A 374 -10.17 7.00 -12.46
CA TYR A 374 -11.48 7.17 -13.06
C TYR A 374 -11.40 7.08 -14.59
N LEU A 375 -10.49 7.84 -15.21
CA LEU A 375 -10.29 7.80 -16.66
C LEU A 375 -9.86 6.40 -17.15
N ARG A 376 -8.95 5.74 -16.44
CA ARG A 376 -8.50 4.37 -16.79
C ARG A 376 -9.64 3.35 -16.72
N MET A 377 -10.46 3.41 -15.67
CA MET A 377 -11.61 2.52 -15.51
C MET A 377 -12.71 2.82 -16.53
N ARG A 378 -12.95 4.10 -16.88
CA ARG A 378 -13.88 4.48 -17.95
C ARG A 378 -13.49 3.89 -19.29
N HIS A 379 -12.21 3.97 -19.65
CA HIS A 379 -11.70 3.35 -20.88
C HIS A 379 -11.89 1.82 -20.85
N LEU A 380 -11.53 1.15 -19.75
CA LEU A 380 -11.75 -0.31 -19.60
C LEU A 380 -13.24 -0.67 -19.79
N ILE A 381 -14.14 0.08 -19.15
CA ILE A 381 -15.58 -0.12 -19.27
C ILE A 381 -16.04 0.01 -20.73
N GLU A 382 -15.60 1.06 -21.42
CA GLU A 382 -15.97 1.33 -22.82
C GLU A 382 -15.46 0.24 -23.77
N ALA A 383 -14.22 -0.21 -23.58
CA ALA A 383 -13.63 -1.32 -24.35
C ALA A 383 -14.38 -2.65 -24.14
N GLU A 384 -14.94 -2.86 -22.95
CA GLU A 384 -15.65 -4.09 -22.56
C GLU A 384 -17.18 -3.99 -22.73
N GLY A 385 -17.67 -3.05 -23.56
CA GLY A 385 -19.09 -2.95 -23.94
C GLY A 385 -19.99 -2.21 -22.94
N GLY A 386 -19.40 -1.42 -22.04
CA GLY A 386 -20.11 -0.59 -21.07
C GLY A 386 -20.44 -1.30 -19.76
N CYS A 387 -21.04 -0.57 -18.82
CA CYS A 387 -21.58 -1.18 -17.62
C CYS A 387 -22.84 -1.96 -17.97
N ALA A 388 -22.87 -3.25 -17.67
CA ALA A 388 -24.08 -4.05 -17.81
C ALA A 388 -25.20 -3.42 -16.97
N THR A 389 -26.35 -3.15 -17.61
CA THR A 389 -27.60 -2.87 -16.90
C THR A 389 -28.05 -4.16 -16.24
N THR A 390 -27.57 -4.44 -15.02
CA THR A 390 -28.13 -5.56 -14.25
C THR A 390 -29.64 -5.29 -14.10
N PRO A 391 -30.54 -6.21 -14.51
CA PRO A 391 -31.94 -6.09 -14.15
C PRO A 391 -32.00 -6.10 -12.62
N GLU A 392 -32.63 -5.10 -12.02
CA GLU A 392 -33.06 -5.24 -10.62
C GLU A 392 -33.84 -6.55 -10.51
N PRO A 393 -33.66 -7.34 -9.43
CA PRO A 393 -34.53 -8.49 -9.20
C PRO A 393 -35.96 -7.96 -9.21
N ARG A 394 -36.77 -8.41 -10.18
CA ARG A 394 -38.21 -8.18 -10.16
C ARG A 394 -38.68 -8.62 -8.77
N ALA A 395 -39.17 -7.67 -7.99
CA ALA A 395 -39.92 -7.96 -6.78
C ALA A 395 -40.93 -9.04 -7.17
N ALA A 396 -40.82 -10.21 -6.53
CA ALA A 396 -41.79 -11.28 -6.72
C ALA A 396 -43.16 -10.67 -6.43
N GLY A 397 -43.94 -10.49 -7.49
CA GLY A 397 -45.31 -10.03 -7.38
C GLY A 397 -46.03 -10.96 -6.42
N ALA A 398 -46.67 -10.37 -5.42
CA ALA A 398 -47.70 -11.04 -4.65
C ALA A 398 -48.70 -11.64 -5.63
N VAL A 399 -48.76 -12.97 -5.68
CA VAL A 399 -49.86 -13.70 -6.30
C VAL A 399 -50.76 -14.12 -5.15
N HIS A 400 -51.94 -13.50 -5.18
CA HIS A 400 -53.21 -13.75 -4.46
C HIS A 400 -53.24 -14.70 -3.26
#